data_AF-A0A524NJT0-F1
#
_entry.id   AF-A0A524NJT0-F1
#
_cell.length_a   1.000
_cell.length_b   1.000
_cell.length_c   1.000
_cell.angle_alpha   90.00
_cell.angle_beta   90.00
_cell.angle_gamma   90.00
#
_symmetry.space_group_name_H-M   'P 1'
#
loop_
_entity.id
_entity.type
_entity.pdbx_description
1 polymer ?
#
loop_
_entity_poly.entity_id
_entity_poly.type
_entity_poly.pdbx_seq_one_letter_code
_entity_poly.pdbx_strand_id
1 'polypeptide(L)' 'MGVSYVYERDNIEQIYSEVSHIKDLGFKVIRVNLVCDSHIHSSYLNTLSDVFFSAIRQLGLKVALIINDHSSSSDINYYL' A
#
# COMPACT_ATOMS: atom_id res chain seq x y z
N MET A 1 4.13 -13.08 -11.61
CA MET A 1 5.04 -11.95 -11.32
C MET A 1 4.26 -10.94 -10.51
N GLY A 2 4.87 -10.39 -9.46
CA GLY A 2 4.28 -9.35 -8.62
C GLY A 2 5.25 -8.19 -8.47
N VAL A 3 4.74 -7.04 -8.05
CA VAL A 3 5.51 -5.81 -7.87
C VAL A 3 5.39 -5.34 -6.43
N SER A 4 6.47 -4.79 -5.88
CA SER A 4 6.43 -4.11 -4.58
C SER A 4 5.92 -2.68 -4.77
N TYR A 5 4.97 -2.26 -3.93
CA TYR A 5 4.41 -0.91 -3.98
C TYR A 5 4.25 -0.34 -2.57
N VAL A 6 4.59 0.94 -2.40
CA VAL A 6 4.55 1.66 -1.12
C VAL A 6 3.55 2.80 -1.22
N TYR A 7 2.26 2.46 -1.20
CA TYR A 7 1.15 3.40 -1.39
C TYR A 7 1.08 4.49 -0.30
N GLU A 8 1.68 4.27 0.87
CA GLU A 8 1.74 5.22 1.99
C GLU A 8 2.55 6.49 1.65
N ARG A 9 3.34 6.48 0.58
CA ARG A 9 4.11 7.65 0.09
C ARG A 9 3.39 8.48 -0.97
N ASP A 10 2.25 7.98 -1.45
CA ASP A 10 1.48 8.61 -2.52
C ASP A 10 0.25 9.31 -1.94
N ASN A 11 -0.32 10.21 -2.74
CA ASN A 11 -1.63 10.78 -2.44
C ASN A 11 -2.77 9.90 -3.00
N ILE A 12 -4.01 10.22 -2.62
CA ILE A 12 -5.21 9.43 -2.96
C ILE A 12 -5.37 9.22 -4.49
N GLU A 13 -5.15 10.25 -5.29
CA GLU A 13 -5.32 10.17 -6.75
C GLU A 13 -4.21 9.33 -7.40
N GLN A 14 -2.98 9.49 -6.91
CA GLN A 14 -1.82 8.72 -7.36
C GLN A 14 -2.00 7.23 -7.11
N ILE A 15 -2.57 6.84 -5.96
CA ILE A 15 -2.79 5.43 -5.64
C ILE A 15 -3.64 4.73 -6.71
N TYR A 16 -4.74 5.36 -7.14
CA TYR A 16 -5.57 4.77 -8.19
C TYR A 16 -4.83 4.67 -9.53
N SER A 17 -4.12 5.73 -9.92
CA SER A 17 -3.34 5.76 -11.15
C SER A 17 -2.29 4.66 -11.17
N GLU A 18 -1.53 4.49 -10.09
CA GLU A 18 -0.47 3.48 -9.99
C GLU A 18 -1.02 2.06 -9.97
N VAL A 19 -2.09 1.79 -9.23
CA VAL A 19 -2.70 0.44 -9.22
C VAL A 19 -3.25 0.09 -10.61
N SER A 20 -3.81 1.06 -11.34
CA SER A 20 -4.23 0.85 -12.74
C SER A 20 -3.04 0.57 -13.64
N HIS A 21 -1.98 1.38 -13.54
CA HIS A 21 -0.77 1.21 -14.34
C HIS A 21 -0.11 -0.16 -14.11
N ILE A 22 -0.01 -0.59 -12.86
CA ILE A 22 0.52 -1.92 -12.50
C ILE A 22 -0.31 -3.04 -13.15
N LYS A 23 -1.64 -2.91 -13.17
CA LYS A 23 -2.51 -3.86 -13.86
C LYS A 23 -2.27 -3.87 -15.36
N ASP A 24 -2.15 -2.69 -15.97
CA ASP A 24 -1.93 -2.55 -17.43
C ASP A 24 -0.58 -3.14 -17.87
N LEU A 25 0.43 -3.12 -16.97
CA LEU A 25 1.69 -3.83 -17.14
C LEU A 25 1.57 -5.37 -17.03
N GLY A 26 0.38 -5.89 -16.70
CA GLY A 26 0.09 -7.32 -16.65
C GLY A 26 0.39 -7.99 -15.31
N PHE A 27 0.74 -7.23 -14.27
CA PHE A 27 0.92 -7.79 -12.93
C PHE A 27 -0.43 -8.20 -12.34
N LYS A 28 -0.42 -9.32 -11.59
CA LYS A 28 -1.63 -9.89 -10.96
C LYS A 28 -1.61 -9.79 -9.43
N VAL A 29 -0.45 -9.47 -8.86
CA VAL A 29 -0.22 -9.41 -7.41
C VAL A 29 0.60 -8.17 -7.10
N ILE A 30 0.15 -7.36 -6.15
CA ILE A 30 0.91 -6.25 -5.57
C ILE A 30 1.36 -6.66 -4.17
N ARG A 31 2.65 -6.56 -3.89
CA ARG A 31 3.22 -6.76 -2.55
C ARG A 31 3.31 -5.42 -1.85
N VAL A 32 2.77 -5.34 -0.63
CA VAL A 32 2.83 -4.13 0.19
C VAL A 32 3.28 -4.46 1.60
N ASN A 33 4.01 -3.54 2.21
CA ASN A 33 4.30 -3.57 3.64
C ASN A 33 3.35 -2.57 4.29
N LEU A 34 2.45 -3.05 5.15
CA LEU A 34 1.63 -2.22 6.01
C LEU A 34 2.39 -2.02 7.31
N VAL A 35 2.65 -0.76 7.63
CA VAL A 35 3.33 -0.38 8.86
C VAL A 35 2.29 -0.01 9.89
N CYS A 36 2.18 -0.83 10.94
CA CYS A 36 1.31 -0.55 12.06
C CYS A 36 2.12 0.19 13.13
N ASP A 37 1.90 1.50 13.26
CA ASP A 37 2.41 2.28 14.38
C ASP A 37 1.26 2.55 15.37
N SER A 38 1.34 1.92 16.55
CA SER A 38 0.33 2.07 17.61
C SER A 38 0.30 3.48 18.23
N HIS A 39 1.36 4.28 18.04
CA HIS A 39 1.47 5.64 18.55
C HIS A 39 1.02 6.71 17.55
N ILE A 40 1.01 6.38 16.25
CA ILE A 40 0.57 7.30 15.19
C ILE A 40 -0.71 6.75 14.56
N HIS A 41 -1.84 7.00 15.21
CA HIS A 41 -3.17 6.83 14.59
C HIS A 41 -3.42 7.99 13.61
N SER A 42 -2.71 8.02 12.49
CA SER A 42 -2.96 9.00 11.44
C SER A 42 -4.20 8.59 10.65
N SER A 43 -5.29 9.31 10.82
CA SER A 43 -6.52 9.16 10.02
C SER A 43 -6.24 9.20 8.51
N TYR A 44 -5.19 9.92 8.11
CA TYR A 44 -4.75 9.99 6.73
C TYR A 44 -4.17 8.67 6.23
N LEU A 45 -3.31 7.99 7.00
CA LEU A 45 -2.75 6.69 6.61
C LEU A 45 -3.83 5.61 6.49
N ASN A 46 -4.84 5.64 7.38
CA ASN A 46 -6.01 4.77 7.25
C ASN A 46 -6.77 5.05 5.95
N THR A 47 -6.94 6.33 5.60
CA THR A 47 -7.57 6.73 4.34
C THR A 47 -6.79 6.21 3.12
N LEU A 48 -5.46 6.33 3.12
CA LEU A 48 -4.62 5.79 2.04
C LEU A 48 -4.76 4.26 1.93
N SER A 49 -4.82 3.56 3.07
CA SER A 49 -5.03 2.11 3.13
C SER A 49 -6.38 1.73 2.52
N ASP A 50 -7.45 2.40 2.91
CA ASP A 50 -8.81 2.16 2.39
C ASP A 50 -8.89 2.41 0.88
N VAL A 51 -8.24 3.49 0.41
CA VAL A 51 -8.15 3.84 -1.00
C VAL A 51 -7.40 2.75 -1.77
N PHE A 52 -6.23 2.33 -1.27
CA PHE A 52 -5.44 1.27 -1.90
C PHE A 52 -6.22 -0.04 -2.01
N PHE A 53 -6.77 -0.55 -0.91
CA PHE A 53 -7.54 -1.80 -0.93
C PHE A 53 -8.81 -1.69 -1.77
N SER A 54 -9.42 -0.51 -1.84
CA SER A 54 -10.55 -0.25 -2.76
C SER A 54 -10.14 -0.34 -4.23
N ALA A 55 -9.01 0.27 -4.60
CA ALA A 55 -8.48 0.22 -5.96
C ALA A 55 -8.13 -1.22 -6.38
N ILE A 56 -7.46 -1.97 -5.50
CA ILE A 56 -7.16 -3.40 -5.71
C ILE A 56 -8.43 -4.20 -6.00
N ARG A 57 -9.46 -4.02 -5.16
CA ARG A 57 -10.74 -4.75 -5.29
C ARG A 57 -11.45 -4.40 -6.59
N GLN A 58 -11.52 -3.11 -6.94
CA GLN A 58 -12.16 -2.65 -8.17
C GLN A 58 -11.44 -3.15 -9.42
N LEU A 59 -10.11 -3.21 -9.39
CA LEU A 59 -9.30 -3.59 -10.54
C LEU A 59 -9.04 -5.10 -10.64
N GLY A 60 -9.40 -5.87 -9.61
CA GLY A 60 -9.31 -7.35 -9.61
C GLY A 60 -7.88 -7.88 -9.41
N LEU A 61 -7.04 -7.12 -8.72
CA LEU A 61 -5.68 -7.54 -8.36
C LEU A 61 -5.68 -8.30 -7.04
N LYS A 62 -4.62 -9.08 -6.80
CA LYS A 62 -4.37 -9.70 -5.48
C LYS A 62 -3.32 -8.90 -4.72
N VAL A 63 -3.34 -8.98 -3.39
CA VAL A 63 -2.34 -8.35 -2.53
C VAL A 63 -1.59 -9.41 -1.75
N ALA A 64 -0.27 -9.30 -1.74
CA ALA A 64 0.61 -10.00 -0.80
C ALA A 64 0.96 -9.02 0.32
N LEU A 65 0.26 -9.13 1.45
CA LEU A 65 0.38 -8.22 2.58
C LEU A 65 1.46 -8.70 3.54
N ILE A 66 2.37 -7.81 3.92
CA ILE A 66 3.30 -7.98 5.02
C ILE A 66 2.93 -6.96 6.07
N ILE A 67 2.72 -7.40 7.31
CA ILE A 67 2.40 -6.53 8.44
C ILE A 67 3.67 -6.41 9.26
N ASN A 68 4.19 -5.19 9.34
CA ASN A 68 5.30 -4.86 10.22
C ASN A 68 4.75 -4.09 11.41
N ASP A 69 4.79 -4.72 12.57
CA ASP A 69 4.49 -4.08 13.85
C ASP A 69 5.79 -3.48 14.40
N HIS A 70 5.84 -2.16 14.49
CA HIS A 70 6.99 -1.44 15.00
C HIS A 70 6.67 -0.80 16.34
N SER A 71 7.56 -0.98 17.30
CA SER A 71 7.46 -0.36 18.63
C SER A 71 7.82 1.13 18.64
N SER A 72 8.37 1.66 17.55
CA SER A 72 8.72 3.07 17.36
C SER A 72 8.61 3.48 15.89
N SER A 73 8.18 4.71 15.63
CA SER A 73 8.12 5.30 14.27
C SER A 73 9.50 5.39 13.59
N SER A 74 10.57 5.45 14.38
CA SER A 74 11.95 5.49 13.86
C SER A 74 12.42 4.15 13.26
N ASP A 75 11.72 3.05 13.54
CA ASP A 75 12.03 1.73 13.01
C ASP A 75 11.43 1.48 11.62
N ILE A 76 10.60 2.41 11.14
CA ILE A 76 9.87 2.29 9.87
C ILE A 76 10.82 2.58 8.71
N ASN A 77 11.29 1.51 8.06
CA ASN A 77 12.10 1.62 6.85
C ASN A 77 11.30 1.21 5.60
N TYR A 78 10.97 2.21 4.78
CA TYR A 78 10.40 2.02 3.46
C TYR A 78 11.53 1.78 2.44
N TYR A 79 12.04 0.55 2.35
CA TYR A 79 12.96 0.18 1.27
C TYR A 79 12.18 -0.09 -0.03
N LEU A 80 12.70 0.45 -1.14
CA LEU A 80 12.23 0.26 -2.53
C LEU A 80 12.64 -1.12 -3.07
#